data_AF-A0A2K8T1Z0-F1
#
_entry.id   AF-A0A2K8T1Z0-F1
#
_cell.length_a   1.000
_cell.length_b   1.000
_cell.length_c   1.000
_cell.angle_alpha   90.00
_cell.angle_beta   90.00
_cell.angle_gamma   90.00
#
_symmetry.space_group_name_H-M   'P 1'
#
loop_
_entity.id
_entity.type
_entity.pdbx_description
1 polymer ?
#
loop_
_entity_poly.entity_id
_entity_poly.type
_entity_poly.pdbx_seq_one_letter_code
_entity_poly.pdbx_strand_id
1 'polypeptide(L)'
;MKNNNNQILPLLTEADREELEGIVQVLANVTKLPVEMVKPHFDALLEQLIKSKHDQPFYKTATDLEWITAFREWAESHRRDTPLLSEYALSRAGIYDDDENEDI
;
A
#
# COMPACT_ATOMS: atom_id res chain seq x y z
N MET A 1 3.73 15.55 -12.00
CA MET A 1 4.39 15.01 -10.78
C MET A 1 5.49 14.08 -11.22
N LYS A 2 6.74 14.37 -10.86
CA LYS A 2 7.89 13.52 -11.21
C LYS A 2 7.80 12.26 -10.35
N ASN A 3 7.87 11.09 -10.99
CA ASN A 3 7.89 9.79 -10.36
C ASN A 3 9.09 9.71 -9.40
N ASN A 4 8.84 9.63 -8.10
CA ASN A 4 9.86 9.59 -7.06
C ASN A 4 10.43 8.16 -6.82
N ASN A 5 10.05 7.16 -7.62
CA ASN A 5 10.46 5.77 -7.41
C ASN A 5 11.86 5.46 -7.95
N ASN A 6 12.52 6.41 -8.64
CA ASN A 6 13.94 6.30 -9.02
C ASN A 6 14.90 6.42 -7.82
N GLN A 7 14.40 6.56 -6.58
CA GLN A 7 15.23 6.71 -5.37
C GLN A 7 15.40 5.43 -4.55
N ILE A 8 14.93 4.26 -5.00
CA ILE A 8 15.03 3.01 -4.21
C ILE A 8 16.18 2.11 -4.66
N LEU A 9 16.58 2.21 -5.94
CA LEU A 9 17.80 1.57 -6.45
C LEU A 9 19.14 2.01 -5.81
N PRO A 10 19.31 3.19 -5.19
CA PRO A 10 20.56 3.56 -4.52
C PRO A 10 20.65 3.09 -3.05
N LEU A 11 19.61 2.47 -2.47
CA LEU A 11 19.66 1.93 -1.10
C LEU A 11 20.08 0.44 -1.07
N LEU A 12 20.48 -0.13 -2.20
CA LEU A 12 21.05 -1.47 -2.27
C LEU A 12 22.55 -1.35 -2.00
N THR A 13 23.03 -2.10 -1.00
CA THR A 13 24.46 -2.20 -0.72
C THR A 13 25.16 -2.92 -1.87
N GLU A 14 26.49 -2.78 -1.96
CA GLU A 14 27.26 -3.47 -3.00
C GLU A 14 27.08 -4.99 -2.93
N ALA A 15 26.94 -5.54 -1.71
CA ALA A 15 26.65 -6.95 -1.49
C ALA A 15 25.31 -7.38 -2.09
N ASP A 16 24.27 -6.54 -1.97
CA ASP A 16 22.96 -6.84 -2.55
C ASP A 16 23.02 -6.86 -4.09
N ARG A 17 23.88 -6.02 -4.70
CA ARG A 17 24.06 -6.01 -6.16
C ARG A 17 24.74 -7.28 -6.65
N GLU A 18 25.79 -7.72 -5.97
CA GLU A 18 26.50 -8.96 -6.29
C GLU A 18 25.57 -10.18 -6.17
N GLU A 19 24.72 -10.23 -5.14
CA GLU A 19 23.76 -11.32 -4.95
C GLU A 19 22.70 -11.33 -6.07
N LEU A 20 22.17 -10.17 -6.46
CA LEU A 20 21.20 -10.05 -7.55
C LEU A 20 21.79 -10.51 -8.90
N GLU A 21 23.05 -10.19 -9.18
CA GLU A 21 23.75 -10.69 -10.37
C GLU A 21 23.93 -12.22 -10.33
N GLY A 22 24.27 -12.76 -9.17
CA GLY A 22 24.34 -14.21 -8.95
C GLY A 22 23.00 -14.90 -9.23
N ILE A 23 21.88 -14.31 -8.77
CA ILE A 23 20.53 -14.82 -9.00
C ILE A 23 20.19 -14.82 -10.49
N VAL A 24 20.49 -13.73 -11.22
CA VAL A 24 20.28 -13.65 -12.68
C VAL A 24 21.07 -14.74 -13.41
N GLN A 25 22.31 -15.00 -12.99
CA GLN A 25 23.15 -16.04 -13.60
C GLN A 25 22.59 -17.45 -13.36
N VAL A 26 22.09 -17.73 -12.15
CA VAL A 26 21.43 -19.00 -11.83
C VAL A 26 20.13 -19.15 -12.64
N LEU A 27 19.32 -18.10 -12.74
CA LEU A 27 18.08 -18.11 -13.51
C LEU A 27 18.34 -18.35 -15.00
N ALA A 28 19.37 -17.73 -15.58
CA ALA A 28 19.80 -17.98 -16.95
C ALA A 28 20.20 -19.46 -17.16
N ASN A 29 20.95 -20.03 -16.22
CA ASN A 29 21.35 -21.43 -16.26
C ASN A 29 20.16 -22.39 -16.16
N VAL A 30 19.18 -22.10 -15.29
CA VAL A 30 17.98 -22.93 -15.08
C VAL A 30 17.03 -22.85 -16.28
N THR A 31 16.83 -21.65 -16.82
CA THR A 31 15.90 -21.41 -17.95
C THR A 31 16.52 -21.72 -19.31
N LYS A 32 17.84 -21.96 -19.37
CA LYS A 32 18.63 -22.10 -20.60
C LYS A 32 18.52 -20.89 -21.53
N LEU A 33 18.13 -19.74 -20.99
CA LEU A 33 18.04 -18.48 -21.70
C LEU A 33 19.32 -17.67 -21.46
N PRO A 34 19.74 -16.85 -22.44
CA PRO A 34 20.88 -15.98 -22.26
C PRO A 34 20.57 -14.92 -21.20
N VAL A 35 21.61 -14.53 -20.44
CA VAL A 35 21.51 -13.57 -19.33
C VAL A 35 20.91 -12.24 -19.79
N GLU A 36 21.19 -11.79 -21.03
CA GLU A 36 20.63 -10.54 -21.55
C GLU A 36 19.10 -10.58 -21.70
N MET A 37 18.52 -11.76 -21.91
CA MET A 37 17.07 -11.94 -22.00
C MET A 37 16.42 -12.07 -20.63
N VAL A 38 17.14 -12.58 -19.62
CA VAL A 38 16.62 -12.77 -18.26
C VAL A 38 16.60 -11.47 -17.47
N LYS A 39 17.62 -10.61 -17.63
CA LYS A 39 17.73 -9.31 -16.95
C LYS A 39 16.45 -8.45 -17.01
N PRO A 40 15.87 -8.14 -18.19
CA PRO A 40 14.69 -7.27 -18.25
C PRO A 40 13.46 -7.89 -17.56
N HIS A 41 13.30 -9.21 -17.59
CA HIS A 41 12.20 -9.89 -16.90
C HIS A 41 12.40 -9.88 -15.38
N PHE A 42 13.63 -10.07 -14.94
CA PHE A 42 14.00 -9.99 -13.53
C PHE A 42 13.81 -8.57 -12.99
N ASP A 43 14.24 -7.56 -13.72
CA ASP A 43 14.07 -6.15 -13.37
C ASP A 43 12.59 -5.76 -13.25
N ALA A 44 11.74 -6.24 -14.18
CA ALA A 44 10.30 -6.02 -14.11
C ALA A 44 9.66 -6.67 -12.86
N LEU A 45 10.10 -7.88 -12.49
CA LEU A 45 9.62 -8.56 -11.28
C LEU A 45 10.10 -7.85 -10.00
N LEU A 46 11.35 -7.36 -9.99
CA LEU A 46 11.87 -6.54 -8.89
C LEU A 46 11.06 -5.26 -8.73
N GLU A 47 10.75 -4.57 -9.82
CA GLU A 47 9.93 -3.35 -9.80
C GLU A 47 8.53 -3.64 -9.23
N GLN A 48 7.89 -4.73 -9.65
CA GLN A 48 6.60 -5.16 -9.11
C GLN A 48 6.68 -5.50 -7.62
N LEU A 49 7.74 -6.19 -7.18
CA LEU A 49 7.94 -6.53 -5.78
C LEU A 49 8.11 -5.29 -4.91
N ILE A 50 8.91 -4.32 -5.37
CA ILE A 50 9.09 -3.04 -4.68
C ILE A 50 7.76 -2.29 -4.60
N LYS A 51 7.02 -2.20 -5.71
CA LYS A 51 5.71 -1.57 -5.74
C LYS A 51 4.74 -2.21 -4.76
N SER A 52 4.72 -3.55 -4.70
CA SER A 52 3.85 -4.29 -3.77
C SER A 52 4.20 -4.07 -2.29
N LYS A 53 5.49 -3.85 -1.97
CA LYS A 53 5.92 -3.45 -0.63
C LYS A 53 5.52 -2.02 -0.29
N HIS A 54 5.51 -1.12 -1.27
CA HIS A 54 5.04 0.26 -1.08
C HIS A 54 3.53 0.37 -0.89
N ASP A 55 2.74 -0.53 -1.49
CA ASP A 55 1.29 -0.60 -1.29
C ASP A 55 0.89 -1.29 0.03
N GLN A 56 1.83 -1.46 0.99
CA GLN A 56 1.49 -2.02 2.29
C GLN A 56 0.53 -1.07 3.03
N PRO A 57 -0.59 -1.57 3.58
CA PRO A 57 -1.56 -0.72 4.25
C PRO A 57 -0.93 0.04 5.42
N PHE A 58 -1.25 1.33 5.53
CA PHE A 58 -0.77 2.25 6.58
C PHE A 58 -0.78 1.59 7.98
N TYR A 59 -1.86 0.90 8.32
CA TYR A 59 -2.03 0.26 9.64
C TYR A 59 -1.02 -0.84 9.97
N LYS A 60 -0.31 -1.40 8.98
CA LYS A 60 0.67 -2.48 9.18
C LYS A 60 2.07 -1.96 9.48
N THR A 61 2.40 -0.74 9.07
CA THR A 61 3.76 -0.18 9.13
C THR A 61 3.85 1.11 9.93
N ALA A 62 2.72 1.77 10.20
CA ALA A 62 2.69 3.00 10.95
C ALA A 62 3.09 2.80 12.41
N THR A 63 3.97 3.66 12.88
CA THR A 63 4.34 3.83 14.28
C THR A 63 3.19 4.47 15.06
N ASP A 64 3.21 4.35 16.39
CA ASP A 64 2.22 4.97 17.27
C ASP A 64 2.07 6.48 17.03
N LEU A 65 3.19 7.17 16.75
CA LEU A 65 3.18 8.61 16.49
C LEU A 65 2.53 8.96 15.14
N GLU A 66 2.81 8.18 14.10
CA GLU A 66 2.18 8.34 12.78
C GLU A 66 0.68 8.07 12.88
N TRP A 67 0.27 7.07 13.64
CA TRP A 67 -1.13 6.80 13.94
C TRP A 67 -1.83 7.97 14.64
N ILE A 68 -1.22 8.51 15.71
CA ILE A 68 -1.80 9.65 16.44
C ILE A 68 -1.94 10.86 15.51
N THR A 69 -0.94 11.11 14.68
CA THR A 69 -0.94 12.22 13.73
C THR A 69 -2.03 12.05 12.68
N ALA A 70 -2.07 10.91 11.99
CA ALA A 70 -3.07 10.61 10.98
C ALA A 70 -4.50 10.66 11.55
N PHE A 71 -4.69 10.17 12.78
CA PHE A 71 -5.99 10.26 13.45
C PHE A 71 -6.42 11.70 13.72
N ARG A 72 -5.50 12.56 14.18
CA ARG A 72 -5.80 13.98 14.40
C ARG A 72 -6.14 14.69 13.10
N GLU A 73 -5.34 14.47 12.05
CA GLU A 73 -5.60 15.05 10.73
C GLU A 73 -6.96 14.61 10.18
N TRP A 74 -7.29 13.32 10.30
CA TRP A 74 -8.59 12.80 9.93
C TRP A 74 -9.71 13.49 10.72
N ALA A 75 -9.60 13.58 12.04
CA ALA A 75 -10.61 14.24 12.87
C ALA A 75 -10.77 15.73 12.52
N GLU A 76 -9.67 16.43 12.25
CA GLU A 76 -9.65 17.85 11.89
C GLU A 76 -10.14 18.11 10.47
N SER A 77 -10.05 17.13 9.57
CA SER A 77 -10.57 17.24 8.19
C SER A 77 -12.11 17.33 8.12
N HIS A 78 -12.80 17.00 9.21
CA HIS A 78 -14.25 17.05 9.26
C HIS A 78 -14.76 18.49 9.39
N ARG A 79 -15.84 18.76 8.66
CA ARG A 79 -16.59 20.00 8.76
C ARG A 79 -17.17 20.17 10.17
N ARG A 80 -16.79 21.25 10.84
CA ARG A 80 -17.28 21.58 12.19
C ARG A 80 -18.71 22.13 12.21
N ASP A 81 -19.26 22.46 11.05
CA ASP A 81 -20.63 22.92 10.85
C ASP A 81 -21.59 21.79 10.42
N THR A 82 -21.16 20.54 10.57
CA THR A 82 -22.00 19.38 10.25
C THR A 82 -23.22 19.38 11.18
N PRO A 83 -24.45 19.31 10.63
CA PRO A 83 -25.65 19.25 11.44
C PRO A 83 -25.63 18.02 12.35
N LEU A 84 -26.13 18.18 13.58
CA LEU A 84 -26.23 17.08 14.51
C LEU A 84 -27.19 16.01 13.97
N LEU A 85 -26.85 14.75 14.21
CA LEU A 85 -27.76 13.64 13.95
C LEU A 85 -29.00 13.79 14.84
N SER A 86 -30.16 13.40 14.31
CA SER A 86 -31.39 13.38 15.10
C SER A 86 -31.29 12.34 16.23
N GLU A 87 -32.07 12.53 17.29
CA GLU A 87 -32.12 11.58 18.40
C GLU A 87 -32.50 10.16 17.92
N TYR A 88 -33.37 10.07 16.91
CA TYR A 88 -33.74 8.82 16.28
C TYR A 88 -32.56 8.18 15.52
N ALA A 89 -31.77 8.95 14.76
CA ALA A 89 -30.59 8.45 14.05
C ALA A 89 -29.48 7.98 15.01
N LEU A 90 -29.44 8.52 16.24
CA LEU A 90 -28.55 8.07 17.32
C LEU A 90 -29.14 6.93 18.15
N SER A 91 -30.45 6.68 18.02
CA SER A 91 -31.12 5.67 18.82
C SER A 91 -30.79 4.27 18.32
N ARG A 92 -30.84 3.30 19.23
CA ARG A 92 -30.77 1.88 18.85
C ARG A 92 -31.84 1.53 17.83
N ALA A 93 -33.04 2.12 17.92
CA ALA A 93 -34.12 1.87 16.98
C ALA A 93 -33.75 2.33 15.56
N GLY A 94 -33.10 3.48 15.39
CA GLY A 94 -32.68 3.97 14.08
C GLY A 94 -31.41 3.32 13.52
N ILE A 95 -30.49 2.85 14.37
CA ILE A 95 -29.27 2.11 13.92
C ILE A 95 -29.63 0.72 13.37
N TYR A 96 -30.69 0.11 13.89
CA TYR A 96 -31.15 -1.23 13.52
C TYR A 96 -32.57 -1.19 12.92
N ASP A 97 -33.01 -0.04 12.40
CA ASP A 97 -34.23 -0.01 11.59
C ASP A 97 -33.82 -0.62 10.26
N ASP A 98 -34.06 -1.92 10.11
CA ASP A 98 -34.00 -2.55 8.81
C ASP A 98 -35.16 -1.94 8.01
N ASP A 99 -34.88 -1.37 6.83
CA ASP A 99 -35.86 -0.76 5.91
C ASP A 99 -36.86 -1.81 5.33
N GLU A 100 -37.42 -2.70 6.16
CA GLU A 100 -38.38 -3.74 5.79
C GLU A 100 -39.83 -3.21 5.68
N ASN A 101 -40.04 -1.89 5.71
CA ASN A 101 -41.36 -1.26 5.61
C ASN A 101 -41.53 -0.37 4.36
N GLU A 102 -40.86 -0.70 3.25
CA GLU A 102 -41.33 -0.33 1.91
C GLU A 102 -42.05 -1.55 1.31
N ASP A 103 -43.33 -1.36 0.94
CA ASP A 103 -44.26 -2.30 0.29
C ASP A 103 -45.07 -3.28 1.17
N ILE A 104 -46.19 -2.80 1.74
CA ILE A 104 -47.52 -3.47 1.68
C ILE A 104 -48.62 -2.43 1.49
#